data_AF-A0A034WVS5-F1
#
_entry.id   AF-A0A034WVS5-F1
#
_cell.length_a   1.000
_cell.length_b   1.000
_cell.length_c   1.000
_cell.angle_alpha   90.00
_cell.angle_beta   90.00
_cell.angle_gamma   90.00
#
_symmetry.space_group_name_H-M   'P 1'
#
loop_
_entity.id
_entity.type
_entity.pdbx_description
1 polymer ?
#
loop_
_entity_poly.entity_id
_entity_poly.type
_entity_poly.pdbx_seq_one_letter_code
_entity_poly.pdbx_strand_id
1 'polypeptide(L)'
;MYGFVNYALELLVLKNFGEEIWDQIKKKAMVSMEGQFLVRQTYDDEITYNLIGAAVEILHIPADDILELFGKTFFEFCQDSGYDKILQVLGATPRDFLQNLDALHDHLGTL
;
A
#
# COMPACT_ATOMS: atom_id res chain seq x y z
N MET A 1 -9.03 6.34 0.61
CA MET A 1 -7.94 5.47 1.09
C MET A 1 -6.86 6.33 1.74
N TYR A 2 -6.22 5.88 2.82
CA TYR A 2 -5.06 6.60 3.36
C TYR A 2 -3.90 6.60 2.35
N GLY A 3 -3.19 7.72 2.24
CA GLY A 3 -1.97 7.84 1.44
C GLY A 3 -0.91 6.83 1.83
N PHE A 4 -0.98 6.33 3.06
CA PHE A 4 -0.20 5.18 3.53
C PHE A 4 -0.30 3.96 2.62
N VAL A 5 -1.52 3.62 2.17
CA VAL A 5 -1.78 2.49 1.27
C VAL A 5 -1.23 2.78 -0.13
N ASN A 6 -1.49 3.98 -0.66
CA ASN A 6 -1.02 4.38 -1.99
C ASN A 6 0.51 4.48 -2.04
N TYR A 7 1.14 4.94 -0.97
CA TYR A 7 2.60 4.98 -0.84
C TYR A 7 3.21 3.58 -0.77
N ALA A 8 2.58 2.65 -0.05
CA ALA A 8 3.00 1.26 -0.04
C ALA A 8 2.91 0.62 -1.44
N LEU A 9 1.89 0.97 -2.22
CA LEU A 9 1.75 0.52 -3.61
C LEU A 9 2.80 1.15 -4.54
N GLU A 10 3.11 2.44 -4.36
CA GLU A 10 4.25 3.10 -5.02
C GLU A 10 5.56 2.37 -4.72
N LEU A 11 5.83 2.08 -3.44
CA LEU A 11 7.05 1.38 -3.01
C LEU A 11 7.14 -0.05 -3.56
N LEU A 12 6.02 -0.78 -3.61
CA LEU A 12 5.93 -2.08 -4.26
C LEU A 12 6.42 -2.00 -5.71
N VAL A 13 5.89 -1.04 -6.47
CA VAL A 13 6.27 -0.88 -7.88
C VAL A 13 7.74 -0.49 -8.01
N LEU A 14 8.20 0.48 -7.23
CA LEU A 14 9.58 0.95 -7.25
C LEU A 14 10.58 -0.15 -6.89
N LYS A 15 10.29 -0.97 -5.87
CA LYS A 15 11.17 -2.06 -5.43
C LYS A 15 11.24 -3.22 -6.42
N ASN A 16 10.12 -3.56 -7.06
CA ASN A 16 10.02 -4.78 -7.87
C ASN A 16 10.19 -4.53 -9.38
N PHE A 17 9.80 -3.35 -9.86
CA PHE A 17 9.70 -3.03 -11.30
C PHE A 17 10.43 -1.72 -11.69
N GLY A 18 10.82 -0.90 -10.71
CA GLY A 18 11.61 0.31 -10.93
C GLY A 18 10.80 1.57 -11.26
N GLU A 19 11.51 2.70 -11.34
CA GLU A 19 10.94 4.04 -11.50
C GLU A 19 10.25 4.26 -12.86
N GLU A 20 10.82 3.71 -13.93
CA GLU A 20 10.24 3.84 -15.28
C GLU A 20 8.84 3.22 -15.36
N ILE A 21 8.63 2.07 -14.71
CA ILE A 21 7.33 1.40 -14.66
C ILE A 21 6.37 2.17 -13.76
N TRP A 22 6.85 2.71 -12.65
CA TRP A 22 6.04 3.55 -11.77
C TRP A 22 5.51 4.79 -12.48
N ASP A 23 6.35 5.48 -13.25
CA ASP A 23 5.95 6.67 -14.01
C ASP A 23 4.90 6.35 -15.08
N GLN A 24 5.03 5.20 -15.76
CA GLN A 24 4.01 4.72 -16.69
C GLN A 24 2.67 4.47 -15.98
N ILE A 25 2.70 3.82 -14.82
CA ILE A 25 1.51 3.52 -14.01
C ILE A 25 0.83 4.81 -13.54
N LYS A 26 1.57 5.75 -12.94
CA LYS A 26 1.02 7.06 -12.52
C LYS A 26 0.34 7.80 -13.66
N LYS A 27 1.02 7.87 -14.82
CA LYS A 27 0.51 8.56 -16.00
C LYS A 27 -0.78 7.92 -16.49
N LYS A 28 -0.84 6.58 -16.52
CA LYS A 28 -2.01 5.84 -16.97
C LYS A 28 -3.18 5.91 -15.98
N ALA A 29 -2.88 5.87 -14.69
CA ALA A 29 -3.86 6.04 -13.60
C ALA A 29 -4.35 7.49 -13.46
N MET A 30 -3.90 8.41 -14.33
CA MET A 30 -4.24 9.84 -14.31
C MET A 30 -3.91 10.55 -12.99
N VAL A 31 -2.92 10.03 -12.26
CA VAL A 31 -2.46 10.61 -11.00
C VAL A 31 -1.57 11.81 -11.31
N SER A 32 -2.16 12.99 -11.29
CA SER A 32 -1.50 14.27 -11.60
C SER A 32 -0.93 14.91 -10.34
N MET A 33 -0.06 14.18 -9.63
CA MET A 33 0.64 14.70 -8.45
C MET A 33 2.16 14.64 -8.64
N GLU A 34 2.85 15.67 -8.17
CA GLU A 34 4.31 15.68 -8.09
C GLU A 34 4.76 15.11 -6.74
N GLY A 35 5.77 14.26 -6.75
CA GLY A 35 6.32 13.63 -5.55
C GLY A 35 5.57 12.36 -5.13
N GLN A 36 5.68 12.03 -3.84
CA GLN A 36 5.19 10.80 -3.23
C GLN A 36 3.84 11.01 -2.55
N PHE A 37 3.08 9.92 -2.36
CA PHE A 37 1.85 9.97 -1.57
C PHE A 37 2.14 10.39 -0.12
N LEU A 38 1.41 11.38 0.38
CA LEU A 38 1.52 11.81 1.77
C LEU A 38 0.80 10.79 2.65
N VAL A 39 1.58 10.02 3.43
CA VAL A 39 1.10 8.92 4.26
C VAL A 39 -0.12 9.25 5.15
N ARG A 40 -0.20 10.48 5.67
CA ARG A 40 -1.27 10.93 6.59
C ARG A 40 -2.46 11.60 5.90
N GLN A 41 -2.40 11.79 4.59
CA GLN A 41 -3.50 12.39 3.84
C GLN A 41 -4.46 11.30 3.38
N THR A 42 -5.76 11.58 3.42
CA THR A 42 -6.75 10.73 2.77
C THR A 42 -6.91 11.15 1.31
N TYR A 43 -6.98 10.14 0.45
CA TYR A 43 -7.19 10.26 -0.98
C TYR A 43 -8.50 9.57 -1.37
N ASP A 44 -9.06 9.90 -2.53
CA ASP A 44 -10.19 9.14 -3.07
C ASP A 44 -9.78 7.68 -3.28
N ASP A 45 -10.67 6.74 -2.94
CA ASP A 45 -10.43 5.31 -3.18
C ASP A 45 -10.23 5.03 -4.68
N GLU A 46 -10.86 5.83 -5.54
CA GLU A 46 -10.70 5.75 -7.00
C GLU A 46 -9.22 5.81 -7.43
N ILE A 47 -8.39 6.57 -6.71
CA ILE A 47 -6.95 6.65 -6.99
C ILE A 47 -6.29 5.28 -6.82
N THR A 48 -6.60 4.57 -5.73
CA THR A 48 -6.04 3.23 -5.47
C THR A 48 -6.50 2.23 -6.54
N TYR A 49 -7.79 2.25 -6.90
CA TYR A 49 -8.33 1.38 -7.95
C TYR A 49 -7.70 1.65 -9.32
N ASN A 50 -7.53 2.94 -9.68
CA ASN A 50 -6.92 3.33 -10.95
C ASN A 50 -5.44 2.94 -11.01
N LEU A 51 -4.69 3.04 -9.90
CA LEU A 51 -3.31 2.58 -9.81
C LEU A 51 -3.18 1.08 -10.05
N ILE A 52 -4.05 0.28 -9.40
CA ILE A 52 -4.06 -1.18 -9.59
C ILE A 52 -4.44 -1.52 -11.03
N GLY A 53 -5.50 -0.91 -11.58
CA GLY A 53 -5.92 -1.13 -12.96
C GLY A 53 -4.83 -0.79 -13.98
N ALA A 54 -4.15 0.34 -13.78
CA ALA A 54 -3.00 0.73 -14.60
C ALA A 54 -1.84 -0.27 -14.48
N ALA A 55 -1.54 -0.75 -13.27
CA ALA A 55 -0.51 -1.75 -13.03
C ALA A 55 -0.83 -3.08 -13.74
N VAL A 56 -2.08 -3.55 -13.70
CA VAL A 56 -2.52 -4.75 -14.43
C VAL A 56 -2.24 -4.63 -15.92
N GLU A 57 -2.58 -3.49 -16.52
CA GLU A 57 -2.40 -3.28 -17.96
C GLU A 57 -0.93 -3.14 -18.37
N ILE A 58 -0.08 -2.54 -17.53
CA ILE A 58 1.34 -2.29 -17.84
C ILE A 58 2.21 -3.50 -17.54
N LEU A 59 1.97 -4.17 -16.40
CA LEU A 59 2.73 -5.32 -15.96
C LEU A 59 2.25 -6.62 -16.60
N HIS A 60 1.02 -6.64 -17.13
CA HIS A 60 0.33 -7.83 -17.61
C HIS A 60 0.18 -8.92 -16.53
N ILE A 61 0.04 -8.49 -15.27
CA ILE A 61 -0.19 -9.35 -14.11
C ILE A 61 -1.66 -9.16 -13.67
N PRO A 62 -2.41 -10.23 -13.38
CA PRO A 62 -3.76 -10.12 -12.82
C PRO A 62 -3.83 -9.27 -11.55
N ALA A 63 -4.95 -8.59 -11.33
CA ALA A 63 -5.14 -7.74 -10.15
C ALA A 63 -4.96 -8.53 -8.85
N ASP A 64 -5.47 -9.76 -8.81
CA ASP A 64 -5.41 -10.65 -7.64
C ASP A 64 -3.95 -10.91 -7.22
N ASP A 65 -3.08 -11.22 -8.19
CA ASP A 65 -1.66 -11.47 -7.95
C ASP A 65 -0.93 -10.20 -7.50
N ILE A 66 -1.28 -9.03 -8.06
CA ILE A 66 -0.74 -7.73 -7.63
C ILE A 66 -1.16 -7.43 -6.19
N LEU A 67 -2.42 -7.69 -5.83
CA LEU A 67 -2.95 -7.45 -4.49
C LEU A 67 -2.38 -8.41 -3.46
N GLU A 68 -2.12 -9.67 -3.82
CA GLU A 68 -1.42 -10.62 -2.95
C GLU A 68 0.03 -10.19 -2.71
N LEU A 69 0.74 -9.77 -3.77
CA LEU A 69 2.08 -9.22 -3.65
C LEU A 69 2.09 -7.94 -2.80
N PHE A 70 1.10 -7.07 -2.99
CA PHE A 70 0.89 -5.88 -2.18
C PHE A 70 0.73 -6.24 -0.70
N GLY A 71 -0.10 -7.23 -0.35
CA GLY A 71 -0.27 -7.66 1.04
C GLY A 71 1.04 -8.08 1.71
N LYS A 72 1.90 -8.81 0.98
CA LYS A 72 3.23 -9.19 1.46
C LYS A 72 4.14 -7.97 1.67
N THR A 73 4.25 -7.10 0.66
CA THR A 73 5.10 -5.90 0.74
C THR A 73 4.60 -4.89 1.76
N PHE A 74 3.28 -4.80 1.96
CA PHE A 74 2.66 -3.93 2.96
C PHE A 74 3.06 -4.32 4.38
N PHE A 75 3.12 -5.62 4.68
CA PHE A 75 3.58 -6.09 5.99
C PHE A 75 5.04 -5.71 6.25
N GLU A 76 5.93 -5.94 5.28
CA GLU A 76 7.34 -5.54 5.34
C GLU A 76 7.48 -4.01 5.49
N PHE A 77 6.69 -3.25 4.73
CA PHE A 77 6.67 -1.79 4.81
C PHE A 77 6.23 -1.27 6.18
N CYS A 78 5.24 -1.89 6.81
CA CYS A 78 4.83 -1.54 8.17
C CYS A 78 5.98 -1.77 9.17
N GLN A 79 6.73 -2.88 9.04
CA GLN A 79 7.90 -3.12 9.88
C GLN A 79 8.98 -2.03 9.69
N ASP A 80 9.28 -1.68 8.44
CA ASP A 80 10.30 -0.67 8.11
C ASP A 80 9.90 0.77 8.52
N SER A 81 8.60 1.07 8.51
CA SER A 81 8.06 2.42 8.77
C SER A 81 7.84 2.72 10.25
N GLY A 82 8.36 1.87 11.15
CA GLY A 82 8.24 2.05 12.60
C GLY A 82 6.89 1.60 13.19
N TYR A 83 6.10 0.83 12.42
CA TYR A 83 4.93 0.12 12.93
C TYR A 83 5.30 -1.27 13.46
N ASP A 84 6.58 -1.64 13.49
CA ASP A 84 7.10 -2.88 14.09
C ASP A 84 6.58 -3.11 15.51
N LYS A 85 6.58 -2.06 16.34
CA LYS A 85 6.10 -2.13 17.72
C LYS A 85 4.60 -2.41 17.80
N ILE A 86 3.78 -1.76 16.97
CA ILE A 86 2.34 -2.03 17.00
C ILE A 86 2.05 -3.42 16.44
N LEU A 87 2.73 -3.84 15.37
CA LEU A 87 2.60 -5.19 14.81
C LEU A 87 2.91 -6.28 15.85
N GLN A 88 3.89 -6.05 16.75
CA GLN A 88 4.19 -6.96 17.86
C GLN A 88 3.07 -7.02 18.91
N VAL A 89 2.33 -5.92 19.11
CA VAL A 89 1.22 -5.84 20.08
C VAL A 89 -0.05 -6.49 19.54
N LEU A 90 -0.20 -6.63 18.21
CA LEU A 90 -1.33 -7.33 17.59
C LEU A 90 -1.35 -8.83 17.86
N GLY A 91 -0.23 -9.40 18.34
CA GLY A 91 -0.15 -10.76 18.84
C GLY A 91 0.88 -11.62 18.10
N ALA A 92 1.13 -12.82 18.63
CA ALA A 92 2.19 -13.71 18.16
C ALA A 92 1.71 -14.77 17.15
N THR A 93 0.39 -14.85 16.92
CA THR A 93 -0.21 -15.79 15.97
C THR A 93 -1.11 -15.06 14.96
N PRO A 94 -1.34 -15.64 13.76
CA PRO A 94 -2.28 -15.05 12.80
C PRO A 94 -3.69 -14.87 13.36
N ARG A 95 -4.12 -15.77 14.28
CA ARG A 95 -5.41 -15.63 14.97
C ARG A 95 -5.44 -14.37 15.83
N ASP A 96 -4.42 -14.17 16.66
CA ASP A 96 -4.36 -13.01 17.55
C ASP A 96 -4.30 -11.72 16.74
N PHE A 97 -3.49 -11.71 15.66
CA PHE A 97 -3.38 -10.58 14.76
C PHE A 97 -4.73 -10.18 14.18
N LEU A 98 -5.51 -11.14 13.67
CA LEU A 98 -6.84 -10.89 13.11
C LEU A 98 -7.84 -10.39 14.17
N GLN A 99 -7.75 -10.88 15.41
CA GLN A 99 -8.61 -10.42 16.51
C GLN A 99 -8.29 -8.98 16.95
N ASN A 100 -7.04 -8.54 16.79
CA ASN A 100 -6.59 -7.22 17.21
C ASN A 100 -6.52 -6.22 16.05
N LEU A 101 -6.94 -6.59 14.84
CA LEU A 101 -6.81 -5.73 13.65
C LEU A 101 -7.56 -4.39 13.80
N ASP A 102 -8.70 -4.38 14.49
CA ASP A 102 -9.43 -3.15 14.78
C ASP A 102 -8.61 -2.17 15.63
N ALA A 103 -7.84 -2.69 16.60
CA ALA A 103 -6.96 -1.86 17.43
C ALA A 103 -5.81 -1.23 16.63
N LEU A 104 -5.34 -1.91 15.55
CA LEU A 104 -4.40 -1.31 14.60
C LEU A 104 -5.05 -0.14 13.87
N HIS A 105 -6.26 -0.33 13.33
CA HIS A 105 -6.99 0.72 12.62
C HIS A 105 -7.25 1.94 13.51
N ASP A 106 -7.65 1.74 14.77
CA ASP A 106 -7.86 2.82 15.73
C ASP A 106 -6.55 3.58 16.04
N HIS A 107 -5.43 2.87 16.18
CA HIS A 107 -4.13 3.52 16.40
C HIS A 107 -3.69 4.34 15.18
N LEU A 108 -3.88 3.80 13.98
CA LEU A 108 -3.59 4.52 12.74
C LEU A 108 -4.51 5.73 12.53
N GLY A 109 -5.77 5.64 12.96
CA GLY A 109 -6.75 6.72 12.85
C GLY A 109 -6.59 7.85 13.87
N THR A 110 -5.84 7.63 14.94
CA THR A 110 -5.61 8.62 16.02
C THR A 110 -4.28 9.38 15.92
N LEU A 111 -3.43 9.05 14.94
CA LEU A 111 -2.12 9.66 14.64
C LEU A 111 -2.18 10.75 13.54
#